data_AF-A0A168PNS0-F1
#
_entry.id   AF-A0A168PNS0-F1
#
_cell.length_a   1.000
_cell.length_b   1.000
_cell.length_c   1.000
_cell.angle_alpha   90.00
_cell.angle_beta   90.00
_cell.angle_gamma   90.00
#
_symmetry.space_group_name_H-M   'P 1'
#
loop_
_entity.id
_entity.type
_entity.pdbx_description
1 polymer ?
#
loop_
_entity_poly.entity_id
_entity_poly.type
_entity_poly.pdbx_seq_one_letter_code
_entity_poly.pdbx_strand_id
1 'polypeptide(L)'
;MSFPVIKNAAYVLVNAPDMTIHNGTTQTLERETNPESEYLKEMPNHLRSFEDVVGYAPNQTYIGNMTPEELSERKRPWYDEKIDGASRFGKFGEIMPEDEFYGLIKVSDVFDLVLLEKNFTETVREKFKARPILSKKADELKEGVCLADIEKLVEDHVAEGLYLNDKLVGCVKRAHEFDKNLTSHIIVENLSVKASGVLALMHLVENSGIDVNEVEYMIECSEEAIGDMNQRGGGNIAKACGEIAGIKGATGIDMRGFCAGPSHSIVNAAALVKAGVYKNVIVFAGGSTAKLGMNGRDHVKKGLPVLEDCLGGFAILISENDGVSPVIRTDVIGRHSISHGAAPQAVLEALVLDPLTENGLKITDVDKFAPELQTPDLTEPAGAGDVPTQNYKMIGALAVKNGQLDRKELPNFVKQHGYPGYAPTQGHIPSGVPIVGHGIEHIMSGKLNNFMLIGKGSLFLGRMTNLFDGISILVEKNSGIVDDTNTVSKEEIKSMIAEEFKKFAAQMMEE
;
A
#
# COMPACT_ATOMS: atom_id res chain seq x y z
N MET A 1 -10.68 -23.57 14.56
CA MET A 1 -10.58 -23.04 13.18
C MET A 1 -9.41 -22.11 13.17
N SER A 2 -8.34 -22.55 12.54
CA SER A 2 -7.12 -21.81 12.34
C SER A 2 -7.31 -20.79 11.21
N PHE A 3 -6.91 -19.55 11.49
CA PHE A 3 -6.97 -18.44 10.55
C PHE A 3 -5.54 -18.01 10.19
N PRO A 4 -5.28 -17.66 8.91
CA PRO A 4 -4.01 -17.05 8.53
C PRO A 4 -3.72 -15.81 9.37
N VAL A 5 -2.45 -15.48 9.53
CA VAL A 5 -2.00 -14.36 10.36
C VAL A 5 -1.28 -13.31 9.55
N ILE A 6 -1.31 -12.07 10.04
CA ILE A 6 -0.45 -10.99 9.54
C ILE A 6 0.80 -10.93 10.41
N LYS A 7 1.96 -11.29 9.86
CA LYS A 7 3.22 -11.36 10.61
C LYS A 7 3.93 -10.02 10.72
N ASN A 8 3.95 -9.26 9.64
CA ASN A 8 4.72 -8.02 9.55
C ASN A 8 4.16 -7.11 8.45
N ALA A 9 4.49 -5.82 8.54
CA ALA A 9 4.17 -4.83 7.52
C ALA A 9 5.32 -3.82 7.40
N ALA A 10 5.56 -3.34 6.20
CA ALA A 10 6.51 -2.29 5.89
C ALA A 10 5.84 -1.18 5.09
N TYR A 11 6.31 0.05 5.30
CA TYR A 11 5.77 1.26 4.68
C TYR A 11 6.89 2.19 4.23
N VAL A 12 6.76 2.72 3.03
CA VAL A 12 7.75 3.62 2.43
C VAL A 12 7.07 4.83 1.80
N LEU A 13 7.74 5.97 1.90
CA LEU A 13 7.42 7.17 1.14
C LEU A 13 8.63 7.54 0.29
N VAL A 14 8.41 7.97 -0.93
CA VAL A 14 9.45 8.56 -1.78
C VAL A 14 9.06 10.00 -2.03
N ASN A 15 9.83 10.93 -1.50
CA ASN A 15 9.66 12.34 -1.84
C ASN A 15 10.15 12.58 -3.27
N ALA A 16 9.28 13.10 -4.13
CA ALA A 16 9.52 13.24 -5.56
C ALA A 16 9.07 14.63 -6.08
N PRO A 17 9.69 15.73 -5.60
CA PRO A 17 9.27 17.08 -5.92
C PRO A 17 9.39 17.41 -7.42
N ASP A 18 10.47 17.04 -8.09
CA ASP A 18 10.63 17.31 -9.52
C ASP A 18 9.69 16.41 -10.35
N MET A 19 9.51 15.14 -9.99
CA MET A 19 8.51 14.28 -10.63
C MET A 19 7.08 14.80 -10.46
N THR A 20 6.80 15.55 -9.38
CA THR A 20 5.49 16.19 -9.19
C THR A 20 5.26 17.27 -10.26
N ILE A 21 6.30 18.00 -10.70
CA ILE A 21 6.22 18.99 -11.78
C ILE A 21 6.11 18.33 -13.16
N HIS A 22 6.89 17.26 -13.38
CA HIS A 22 7.14 16.72 -14.71
C HIS A 22 6.25 15.52 -15.06
N ASN A 23 5.79 14.73 -14.07
CA ASN A 23 5.13 13.44 -14.31
C ASN A 23 3.72 13.33 -13.70
N GLY A 24 3.32 14.25 -12.82
CA GLY A 24 1.96 14.33 -12.29
C GLY A 24 0.93 14.64 -13.38
N THR A 25 -0.20 13.91 -13.41
CA THR A 25 -1.22 14.05 -14.47
C THR A 25 -1.82 15.46 -14.53
N THR A 26 -2.00 16.10 -13.38
CA THR A 26 -2.54 17.48 -13.32
C THR A 26 -1.60 18.47 -13.99
N GLN A 27 -0.30 18.28 -13.83
CA GLN A 27 0.76 19.16 -14.32
C GLN A 27 1.05 18.90 -15.80
N THR A 28 1.15 17.63 -16.19
CA THR A 28 1.38 17.26 -17.60
C THR A 28 0.22 17.72 -18.48
N LEU A 29 -1.02 17.49 -18.05
CA LEU A 29 -2.20 17.96 -18.78
C LEU A 29 -2.30 19.50 -18.83
N GLU A 30 -1.99 20.19 -17.74
CA GLU A 30 -1.96 21.66 -17.77
C GLU A 30 -0.88 22.16 -18.73
N ARG A 31 0.28 21.52 -18.77
CA ARG A 31 1.38 21.91 -19.67
C ARG A 31 1.00 21.71 -21.14
N GLU A 32 0.28 20.64 -21.45
CA GLU A 32 -0.21 20.38 -22.81
C GLU A 32 -1.30 21.36 -23.25
N THR A 33 -2.21 21.72 -22.33
CA THR A 33 -3.41 22.52 -22.66
C THR A 33 -3.23 24.01 -22.45
N ASN A 34 -2.34 24.42 -21.54
CA ASN A 34 -2.08 25.80 -21.14
C ASN A 34 -0.61 25.98 -20.68
N PRO A 35 0.38 25.94 -21.61
CA PRO A 35 1.80 25.99 -21.27
C PRO A 35 2.22 27.20 -20.42
N GLU A 36 1.54 28.33 -20.58
CA GLU A 36 1.83 29.59 -19.90
C GLU A 36 1.05 29.77 -18.58
N SER A 37 0.46 28.69 -18.07
CA SER A 37 -0.36 28.70 -16.86
C SER A 37 0.36 29.31 -15.66
N GLU A 38 -0.28 30.29 -15.01
CA GLU A 38 0.19 30.85 -13.74
C GLU A 38 0.35 29.77 -12.67
N TYR A 39 -0.47 28.71 -12.72
CA TYR A 39 -0.32 27.57 -11.80
C TYR A 39 1.03 26.88 -11.98
N LEU A 40 1.46 26.60 -13.21
CA LEU A 40 2.74 25.94 -13.46
C LEU A 40 3.94 26.83 -13.12
N LYS A 41 3.79 28.16 -13.26
CA LYS A 41 4.81 29.15 -12.88
C LYS A 41 4.98 29.28 -11.37
N GLU A 42 3.88 29.26 -10.63
CA GLU A 42 3.91 29.39 -9.17
C GLU A 42 4.22 28.08 -8.46
N MET A 43 3.79 26.93 -8.97
CA MET A 43 3.91 25.62 -8.32
C MET A 43 5.30 25.30 -7.75
N PRO A 44 6.43 25.59 -8.42
CA PRO A 44 7.77 25.36 -7.85
C PRO A 44 8.01 26.05 -6.51
N ASN A 45 7.39 27.20 -6.25
CA ASN A 45 7.47 27.94 -4.98
C ASN A 45 6.68 27.27 -3.84
N HIS A 46 5.85 26.28 -4.17
CA HIS A 46 5.01 25.54 -3.23
C HIS A 46 5.52 24.12 -2.96
N LEU A 47 6.63 23.71 -3.56
CA LEU A 47 7.24 22.42 -3.25
C LEU A 47 7.89 22.45 -1.87
N ARG A 48 7.84 21.31 -1.18
CA ARG A 48 8.47 21.15 0.13
C ARG A 48 9.93 20.76 -0.01
N SER A 49 10.75 21.22 0.94
CA SER A 49 12.09 20.63 1.11
C SER A 49 11.99 19.20 1.64
N PHE A 50 13.02 18.39 1.42
CA PHE A 50 13.05 17.03 1.96
C PHE A 50 12.94 17.02 3.49
N GLU A 51 13.55 17.99 4.17
CA GLU A 51 13.45 18.17 5.61
C GLU A 51 12.01 18.46 6.06
N ASP A 52 11.24 19.24 5.30
CA ASP A 52 9.83 19.49 5.60
C ASP A 52 8.98 18.23 5.40
N VAL A 53 9.27 17.44 4.37
CA VAL A 53 8.59 16.16 4.12
C VAL A 53 8.88 15.16 5.24
N VAL A 54 10.13 15.10 5.71
CA VAL A 54 10.52 14.27 6.86
C VAL A 54 9.87 14.81 8.15
N GLY A 55 9.87 16.12 8.37
CA GLY A 55 9.28 16.75 9.55
C GLY A 55 7.75 16.72 9.63
N TYR A 56 7.07 16.26 8.57
CA TYR A 56 5.61 16.24 8.51
C TYR A 56 5.02 15.10 9.35
N ALA A 57 4.19 15.43 10.33
CA ALA A 57 3.68 14.48 11.32
C ALA A 57 2.96 13.25 10.69
N PRO A 58 2.06 13.41 9.69
CA PRO A 58 1.47 12.27 8.99
C PRO A 58 2.49 11.32 8.34
N ASN A 59 3.57 11.84 7.77
CA ASN A 59 4.62 11.00 7.18
C ASN A 59 5.37 10.22 8.26
N GLN A 60 5.67 10.85 9.41
CA GLN A 60 6.27 10.17 10.56
C GLN A 60 5.35 9.08 11.13
N THR A 61 4.03 9.30 11.14
CA THR A 61 3.05 8.28 11.51
C THR A 61 3.03 7.12 10.51
N TYR A 62 3.13 7.41 9.21
CA TYR A 62 3.12 6.41 8.14
C TYR A 62 4.31 5.44 8.24
N ILE A 63 5.51 5.94 8.53
CA ILE A 63 6.72 5.11 8.70
C ILE A 63 6.93 4.56 10.11
N GLY A 64 6.00 4.84 11.04
CA GLY A 64 5.96 4.23 12.38
C GLY A 64 6.80 4.91 13.46
N ASN A 65 7.22 6.16 13.27
CA ASN A 65 7.89 6.95 14.31
C ASN A 65 6.90 7.62 15.29
N MET A 66 5.65 7.75 14.87
CA MET A 66 4.55 8.26 15.68
C MET A 66 3.36 7.33 15.54
N THR A 67 2.56 7.22 16.60
CA THR A 67 1.29 6.50 16.58
C THR A 67 0.17 7.39 16.02
N PRO A 68 -0.88 6.80 15.43
CA PRO A 68 -2.08 7.55 15.03
C PRO A 68 -2.75 8.30 16.20
N GLU A 69 -2.65 7.76 17.41
CA GLU A 69 -3.12 8.39 18.64
C GLU A 69 -2.31 9.67 18.96
N GLU A 70 -0.98 9.60 18.95
CA GLU A 70 -0.13 10.79 19.14
C GLU A 70 -0.38 11.85 18.07
N LEU A 71 -0.62 11.45 16.81
CA LEU A 71 -1.01 12.38 15.75
C LEU A 71 -2.35 13.07 16.06
N SER A 72 -3.31 12.35 16.64
CA SER A 72 -4.64 12.89 16.97
C SER A 72 -4.61 13.96 18.07
N GLU A 73 -3.57 13.98 18.89
CA GLU A 73 -3.36 14.99 19.93
C GLU A 73 -2.80 16.30 19.36
N ARG A 74 -2.26 16.28 18.13
CA ARG A 74 -1.67 17.45 17.49
C ARG A 74 -2.74 18.34 16.85
N LYS A 75 -2.49 19.64 16.88
CA LYS A 75 -3.40 20.65 16.34
C LYS A 75 -3.30 20.67 14.81
N ARG A 76 -4.44 20.49 14.14
CA ARG A 76 -4.56 20.64 12.68
C ARG A 76 -4.65 22.11 12.23
N PRO A 77 -4.25 22.42 10.98
CA PRO A 77 -3.62 21.52 10.01
C PRO A 77 -2.16 21.19 10.39
N TRP A 78 -1.64 20.06 9.90
CA TRP A 78 -0.29 19.62 10.29
C TRP A 78 0.82 20.11 9.35
N TYR A 79 0.48 20.61 8.15
CA TYR A 79 1.48 21.05 7.19
C TYR A 79 2.30 22.28 7.64
N ASP A 80 1.79 23.03 8.64
CA ASP A 80 2.47 24.18 9.26
C ASP A 80 3.33 23.77 10.47
N GLU A 81 3.30 22.50 10.86
CA GLU A 81 3.98 21.97 12.04
C GLU A 81 5.18 21.12 11.65
N LYS A 82 6.32 21.34 12.33
CA LYS A 82 7.51 20.49 12.18
C LYS A 82 7.70 19.63 13.42
N ILE A 83 7.93 18.33 13.20
CA ILE A 83 8.29 17.40 14.27
C ILE A 83 9.78 17.55 14.60
N ASP A 84 10.07 17.97 15.84
CA ASP A 84 11.43 18.01 16.36
C ASP A 84 12.02 16.60 16.43
N GLY A 85 13.25 16.43 15.93
CA GLY A 85 13.92 15.13 15.91
C GLY A 85 13.34 14.12 14.90
N ALA A 86 12.54 14.58 13.93
CA ALA A 86 12.03 13.75 12.86
C ALA A 86 13.18 13.01 12.12
N SER A 87 12.91 11.77 11.74
CA SER A 87 13.86 10.90 11.08
C SER A 87 13.28 10.41 9.77
N ARG A 88 14.12 10.35 8.73
CA ARG A 88 13.73 9.70 7.46
C ARG A 88 13.56 8.19 7.60
N PHE A 89 14.14 7.57 8.63
CA PHE A 89 13.95 6.16 8.94
C PHE A 89 12.98 6.01 10.11
N GLY A 90 12.10 5.02 10.01
CA GLY A 90 11.18 4.67 11.06
C GLY A 90 11.01 3.18 11.21
N LYS A 91 10.19 2.78 12.17
CA LYS A 91 10.02 1.38 12.57
C LYS A 91 9.55 0.48 11.42
N PHE A 92 8.74 1.01 10.51
CA PHE A 92 8.19 0.23 9.40
C PHE A 92 8.94 0.41 8.08
N GLY A 93 9.83 1.39 7.97
CA GLY A 93 10.55 1.66 6.72
C GLY A 93 11.13 3.07 6.67
N GLU A 94 10.92 3.80 5.58
CA GLU A 94 11.59 5.08 5.37
C GLU A 94 10.84 6.10 4.49
N ILE A 95 11.35 7.33 4.54
CA ILE A 95 11.15 8.39 3.55
C ILE A 95 12.44 8.48 2.72
N MET A 96 12.37 8.13 1.44
CA MET A 96 13.49 8.17 0.49
C MET A 96 13.49 9.49 -0.30
N PRO A 97 14.64 10.17 -0.48
CA PRO A 97 14.75 11.33 -1.35
C PRO A 97 14.77 10.94 -2.83
N GLU A 98 14.38 11.87 -3.70
CA GLU A 98 14.19 11.66 -5.14
C GLU A 98 15.46 11.17 -5.86
N ASP A 99 16.63 11.62 -5.43
CA ASP A 99 17.90 11.26 -6.07
C ASP A 99 18.29 9.79 -5.85
N GLU A 100 18.15 9.29 -4.63
CA GLU A 100 18.26 7.85 -4.33
C GLU A 100 17.19 7.06 -5.10
N PHE A 101 16.00 7.62 -5.25
CA PHE A 101 14.91 6.96 -5.97
C PHE A 101 15.18 6.82 -7.47
N TYR A 102 15.79 7.81 -8.13
CA TYR A 102 16.25 7.66 -9.51
C TYR A 102 17.28 6.55 -9.67
N GLY A 103 18.15 6.36 -8.68
CA GLY A 103 19.01 5.18 -8.62
C GLY A 103 18.22 3.88 -8.55
N LEU A 104 17.16 3.84 -7.75
CA LEU A 104 16.34 2.64 -7.59
C LEU A 104 15.49 2.35 -8.83
N ILE A 105 15.01 3.39 -9.53
CA ILE A 105 14.41 3.29 -10.87
C ILE A 105 15.42 2.67 -11.85
N LYS A 106 16.66 3.16 -11.86
CA LYS A 106 17.72 2.63 -12.72
C LYS A 106 18.03 1.16 -12.45
N VAL A 107 18.13 0.75 -11.18
CA VAL A 107 18.33 -0.65 -10.80
C VAL A 107 17.11 -1.52 -11.13
N SER A 108 15.90 -0.94 -11.04
CA SER A 108 14.66 -1.65 -11.35
C SER A 108 14.44 -1.85 -12.85
N ASP A 109 15.15 -1.11 -13.69
CA ASP A 109 15.09 -1.20 -15.14
C ASP A 109 16.03 -2.29 -15.68
N VAL A 110 15.45 -3.42 -16.07
CA VAL A 110 16.17 -4.56 -16.66
C VAL A 110 16.35 -4.43 -18.18
N PHE A 111 15.83 -3.37 -18.79
CA PHE A 111 15.84 -3.15 -20.24
C PHE A 111 16.77 -2.00 -20.69
N ASP A 112 17.52 -1.40 -19.76
CA ASP A 112 18.44 -0.29 -20.03
C ASP A 112 17.77 0.90 -20.76
N LEU A 113 16.53 1.20 -20.36
CA LEU A 113 15.72 2.35 -20.76
C LEU A 113 16.06 3.61 -19.96
N VAL A 114 16.44 3.47 -18.70
CA VAL A 114 16.83 4.55 -17.80
C VAL A 114 18.29 4.89 -18.04
N LEU A 115 18.57 6.15 -18.34
CA LEU A 115 19.92 6.68 -18.48
C LEU A 115 20.10 7.77 -17.42
N LEU A 116 21.18 7.69 -16.65
CA LEU A 116 21.54 8.69 -15.65
C LEU A 116 22.87 9.34 -16.04
N GLU A 117 23.02 10.64 -15.76
CA GLU A 117 24.27 11.37 -16.01
C GLU A 117 25.40 10.78 -15.16
N LYS A 118 26.63 10.79 -15.70
CA LYS A 118 27.80 10.15 -15.09
C LYS A 118 28.07 10.59 -13.64
N ASN A 119 28.18 11.90 -13.37
CA ASN A 119 28.47 12.39 -12.01
C ASN A 119 27.30 12.17 -11.06
N PHE A 120 26.07 12.32 -11.55
CA PHE A 120 24.87 12.02 -10.78
C PHE A 120 24.83 10.54 -10.38
N THR A 121 25.12 9.63 -11.31
CA THR A 121 25.18 8.18 -11.07
C THR A 121 26.18 7.83 -9.98
N GLU A 122 27.38 8.40 -10.01
CA GLU A 122 28.39 8.16 -8.97
C GLU A 122 27.97 8.73 -7.61
N THR A 123 27.31 9.89 -7.59
CA THR A 123 26.77 10.46 -6.34
C THR A 123 25.72 9.53 -5.72
N VAL A 124 24.81 8.99 -6.52
CA VAL A 124 23.78 8.04 -6.06
C VAL A 124 24.41 6.70 -5.65
N ARG A 125 25.45 6.24 -6.37
CA ARG A 125 26.18 5.01 -6.01
C ARG A 125 26.78 5.09 -4.61
N GLU A 126 27.42 6.21 -4.26
CA GLU A 126 27.99 6.40 -2.92
C GLU A 126 26.90 6.44 -1.84
N LYS A 127 25.74 7.05 -2.13
CA LYS A 127 24.57 6.98 -1.25
C LYS A 127 24.07 5.55 -1.07
N PHE A 128 24.00 4.76 -2.14
CA PHE A 128 23.59 3.34 -2.07
C PHE A 128 24.55 2.53 -1.21
N LYS A 129 25.86 2.71 -1.36
CA LYS A 129 26.88 2.02 -0.54
C LYS A 129 26.74 2.33 0.95
N ALA A 130 26.35 3.55 1.30
CA ALA A 130 26.12 3.96 2.69
C ALA A 130 24.85 3.35 3.31
N ARG A 131 23.98 2.74 2.51
CA ARG A 131 22.68 2.21 2.94
C ARG A 131 22.68 0.68 2.93
N PRO A 132 22.59 -0.01 4.08
CA PRO A 132 22.68 -1.48 4.14
C PRO A 132 21.75 -2.20 3.15
N ILE A 133 20.48 -1.77 3.09
CA ILE A 133 19.44 -2.37 2.26
C ILE A 133 19.69 -2.21 0.74
N LEU A 134 20.39 -1.14 0.33
CA LEU A 134 20.69 -0.83 -1.09
C LEU A 134 22.15 -1.12 -1.47
N SER A 135 23.03 -1.37 -0.50
CA SER A 135 24.48 -1.50 -0.72
C SER A 135 24.84 -2.54 -1.78
N LYS A 136 24.13 -3.68 -1.79
CA LYS A 136 24.32 -4.76 -2.77
C LYS A 136 23.86 -4.39 -4.19
N LYS A 137 23.07 -3.33 -4.33
CA LYS A 137 22.54 -2.81 -5.59
C LYS A 137 23.39 -1.66 -6.16
N ALA A 138 24.36 -1.15 -5.41
CA ALA A 138 25.18 -0.01 -5.85
C ALA A 138 25.92 -0.31 -7.17
N ASP A 139 26.44 -1.52 -7.35
CA ASP A 139 27.15 -1.90 -8.58
C ASP A 139 26.21 -2.11 -9.78
N GLU A 140 24.93 -2.40 -9.52
CA GLU A 140 23.90 -2.59 -10.56
C GLU A 140 23.54 -1.28 -11.28
N LEU A 141 23.90 -0.12 -10.73
CA LEU A 141 23.68 1.20 -11.38
C LEU A 141 24.44 1.35 -12.71
N LYS A 142 25.54 0.59 -12.91
CA LYS A 142 26.47 0.70 -14.06
C LYS A 142 27.04 2.12 -14.20
N GLU A 143 27.88 2.37 -15.21
CA GLU A 143 28.39 3.73 -15.48
C GLU A 143 27.28 4.60 -16.07
N GLY A 144 27.24 5.88 -15.68
CA GLY A 144 26.33 6.86 -16.28
C GLY A 144 26.78 7.34 -17.67
N VAL A 145 25.93 8.11 -18.34
CA VAL A 145 26.13 8.60 -19.71
C VAL A 145 26.48 10.09 -19.76
N CYS A 146 26.90 10.57 -20.93
CA CYS A 146 27.17 11.99 -21.13
C CYS A 146 25.85 12.79 -21.12
N LEU A 147 25.84 13.95 -20.45
CA LEU A 147 24.66 14.82 -20.38
C LEU A 147 24.16 15.22 -21.79
N ALA A 148 25.07 15.51 -22.73
CA ALA A 148 24.71 15.89 -24.09
C ALA A 148 23.91 14.82 -24.85
N ASP A 149 24.16 13.54 -24.55
CA ASP A 149 23.39 12.43 -25.15
C ASP A 149 21.98 12.36 -24.55
N ILE A 150 21.84 12.64 -23.25
CA ILE A 150 20.55 12.72 -22.56
C ILE A 150 19.73 13.89 -23.10
N GLU A 151 20.33 15.09 -23.18
CA GLU A 151 19.70 16.30 -23.72
C GLU A 151 19.13 16.04 -25.11
N LYS A 152 19.93 15.44 -25.99
CA LYS A 152 19.50 15.07 -27.34
C LYS A 152 18.29 14.14 -27.36
N LEU A 153 18.26 13.11 -26.50
CA LEU A 153 17.13 12.17 -26.44
C LEU A 153 15.83 12.83 -25.97
N VAL A 154 15.92 13.79 -25.06
CA VAL A 154 14.78 14.55 -24.55
C VAL A 154 14.29 15.55 -25.60
N GLU A 155 15.19 16.29 -26.25
CA GLU A 155 14.89 17.23 -27.34
C GLU A 155 14.26 16.53 -28.56
N ASP A 156 14.75 15.34 -28.91
CA ASP A 156 14.21 14.51 -30.00
C ASP A 156 12.86 13.84 -29.62
N HIS A 157 12.32 14.09 -28.42
CA HIS A 157 11.06 13.53 -27.90
C HIS A 157 11.00 11.99 -27.90
N VAL A 158 12.14 11.33 -27.72
CA VAL A 158 12.24 9.86 -27.62
C VAL A 158 12.44 9.37 -26.17
N ALA A 159 12.63 10.30 -25.23
CA ALA A 159 12.77 10.04 -23.81
C ALA A 159 12.07 11.12 -22.95
N GLU A 160 11.67 10.74 -21.75
CA GLU A 160 11.17 11.64 -20.70
C GLU A 160 12.36 12.06 -19.83
N GLY A 161 12.53 13.36 -19.56
CA GLY A 161 13.62 13.85 -18.71
C GLY A 161 13.38 13.53 -17.22
N LEU A 162 14.47 13.25 -16.50
CA LEU A 162 14.50 13.15 -15.04
C LEU A 162 15.27 14.36 -14.49
N TYR A 163 14.65 15.08 -13.56
CA TYR A 163 15.14 16.37 -13.09
C TYR A 163 15.39 16.32 -11.59
N LEU A 164 16.43 17.01 -11.12
CA LEU A 164 16.69 17.19 -9.70
C LEU A 164 17.04 18.65 -9.43
N ASN A 165 16.19 19.34 -8.68
CA ASN A 165 16.23 20.79 -8.52
C ASN A 165 16.27 21.51 -9.88
N ASP A 166 15.33 21.16 -10.78
CA ASP A 166 15.19 21.72 -12.13
C ASP A 166 16.40 21.47 -13.06
N LYS A 167 17.31 20.56 -12.69
CA LYS A 167 18.45 20.17 -13.53
C LYS A 167 18.25 18.79 -14.10
N LEU A 168 18.42 18.65 -15.42
CA LEU A 168 18.39 17.36 -16.10
C LEU A 168 19.53 16.47 -15.57
N VAL A 169 19.17 15.35 -14.94
CA VAL A 169 20.12 14.37 -14.37
C VAL A 169 19.99 12.98 -15.00
N GLY A 170 18.97 12.77 -15.83
CA GLY A 170 18.70 11.50 -16.47
C GLY A 170 17.57 11.60 -17.48
N CYS A 171 17.26 10.47 -18.12
CA CYS A 171 16.05 10.32 -18.90
C CYS A 171 15.58 8.86 -18.90
N VAL A 172 14.31 8.65 -19.23
CA VAL A 172 13.73 7.32 -19.47
C VAL A 172 13.26 7.25 -20.91
N LYS A 173 13.88 6.36 -21.70
CA LYS A 173 13.50 6.15 -23.10
C LYS A 173 12.14 5.47 -23.20
N ARG A 174 11.43 5.73 -24.30
CA ARG A 174 10.30 4.86 -24.72
C ARG A 174 10.79 3.42 -24.90
N ALA A 175 9.97 2.45 -24.51
CA ALA A 175 10.27 1.04 -24.69
C ALA A 175 9.89 0.54 -26.10
N HIS A 176 9.05 1.28 -26.83
CA HIS A 176 8.70 0.96 -28.21
C HIS A 176 8.37 2.23 -29.00
N GLU A 177 8.61 2.22 -30.32
CA GLU A 177 8.46 3.40 -31.18
C GLU A 177 7.00 3.83 -31.37
N PHE A 178 6.09 2.87 -31.54
CA PHE A 178 4.68 3.12 -31.91
C PHE A 178 3.67 2.70 -30.84
N ASP A 179 4.13 2.05 -29.77
CA ASP A 179 3.22 1.52 -28.77
C ASP A 179 2.84 2.62 -27.79
N LYS A 180 1.56 2.97 -27.78
CA LYS A 180 1.02 4.00 -26.91
C LYS A 180 1.07 3.63 -25.43
N ASN A 181 1.23 2.35 -25.09
CA ASN A 181 1.37 1.85 -23.72
C ASN A 181 2.85 1.73 -23.29
N LEU A 182 3.80 1.96 -24.20
CA LEU A 182 5.23 1.86 -23.94
C LEU A 182 5.98 3.16 -24.31
N THR A 183 5.27 4.29 -24.21
CA THR A 183 5.86 5.63 -24.33
C THR A 183 6.75 5.92 -23.14
N SER A 184 7.68 6.86 -23.26
CA SER A 184 8.57 7.25 -22.16
C SER A 184 7.79 7.67 -20.91
N HIS A 185 6.71 8.43 -21.05
CA HIS A 185 5.83 8.84 -19.96
C HIS A 185 5.27 7.63 -19.16
N ILE A 186 4.75 6.61 -19.87
CA ILE A 186 4.20 5.41 -19.21
C ILE A 186 5.31 4.54 -18.62
N ILE A 187 6.48 4.47 -19.27
CA ILE A 187 7.61 3.72 -18.72
C ILE A 187 8.14 4.37 -17.43
N VAL A 188 8.19 5.71 -17.34
CA VAL A 188 8.52 6.40 -16.08
C VAL A 188 7.54 5.97 -14.99
N GLU A 189 6.24 6.06 -15.24
CA GLU A 189 5.21 5.70 -14.25
C GLU A 189 5.33 4.23 -13.81
N ASN A 190 5.45 3.30 -14.77
CA ASN A 190 5.61 1.87 -14.49
C ASN A 190 6.86 1.58 -13.65
N LEU A 191 7.98 2.24 -13.96
CA LEU A 191 9.22 2.07 -13.22
C LEU A 191 9.13 2.72 -11.83
N SER A 192 8.39 3.81 -11.65
CA SER A 192 8.14 4.40 -10.33
C SER A 192 7.31 3.47 -9.43
N VAL A 193 6.26 2.84 -9.97
CA VAL A 193 5.48 1.81 -9.25
C VAL A 193 6.38 0.64 -8.88
N LYS A 194 7.19 0.15 -9.84
CA LYS A 194 8.12 -0.96 -9.60
C LYS A 194 9.14 -0.60 -8.51
N ALA A 195 9.86 0.50 -8.65
CA ALA A 195 10.94 0.89 -7.74
C ALA A 195 10.45 1.14 -6.32
N SER A 196 9.31 1.83 -6.16
CA SER A 196 8.74 2.07 -4.83
C SER A 196 8.19 0.79 -4.19
N GLY A 197 7.62 -0.12 -4.99
CA GLY A 197 7.22 -1.46 -4.52
C GLY A 197 8.43 -2.32 -4.12
N VAL A 198 9.53 -2.28 -4.88
CA VAL A 198 10.80 -2.93 -4.54
C VAL A 198 11.32 -2.43 -3.19
N LEU A 199 11.27 -1.12 -2.95
CA LEU A 199 11.70 -0.54 -1.68
C LEU A 199 10.87 -1.09 -0.51
N ALA A 200 9.55 -1.13 -0.65
CA ALA A 200 8.65 -1.67 0.36
C ALA A 200 8.93 -3.17 0.65
N LEU A 201 9.16 -3.97 -0.40
CA LEU A 201 9.52 -5.38 -0.26
C LEU A 201 10.85 -5.58 0.46
N MET A 202 11.88 -4.79 0.12
CA MET A 202 13.17 -4.88 0.78
C MET A 202 13.04 -4.59 2.28
N HIS A 203 12.29 -3.54 2.66
CA HIS A 203 12.03 -3.21 4.07
C HIS A 203 11.23 -4.31 4.77
N LEU A 204 10.24 -4.92 4.10
CA LEU A 204 9.50 -6.05 4.68
C LEU A 204 10.41 -7.25 4.96
N VAL A 205 11.31 -7.59 4.03
CA VAL A 205 12.27 -8.70 4.21
C VAL A 205 13.21 -8.40 5.39
N GLU A 206 13.73 -7.18 5.49
CA GLU A 206 14.58 -6.76 6.60
C GLU A 206 13.83 -6.81 7.95
N ASN A 207 12.62 -6.24 8.01
CA ASN A 207 11.83 -6.12 9.24
C ASN A 207 11.28 -7.46 9.75
N SER A 208 10.93 -8.36 8.83
CA SER A 208 10.37 -9.68 9.18
C SER A 208 11.43 -10.75 9.38
N GLY A 209 12.62 -10.59 8.78
CA GLY A 209 13.65 -11.63 8.75
C GLY A 209 13.25 -12.90 7.98
N ILE A 210 12.20 -12.84 7.15
CA ILE A 210 11.73 -13.98 6.36
C ILE A 210 12.82 -14.44 5.38
N ASP A 211 13.00 -15.77 5.26
CA ASP A 211 13.84 -16.30 4.19
C ASP A 211 13.16 -16.05 2.84
N VAL A 212 13.87 -15.36 1.95
CA VAL A 212 13.41 -15.03 0.58
C VAL A 212 13.09 -16.27 -0.27
N ASN A 213 13.54 -17.46 0.14
CA ASN A 213 13.19 -18.74 -0.49
C ASN A 213 11.88 -19.34 0.05
N GLU A 214 11.41 -18.90 1.22
CA GLU A 214 10.18 -19.39 1.87
C GLU A 214 8.92 -18.60 1.48
N VAL A 215 9.09 -17.48 0.76
CA VAL A 215 7.97 -16.76 0.15
C VAL A 215 7.58 -17.48 -1.13
N GLU A 216 6.33 -17.96 -1.21
CA GLU A 216 5.88 -18.80 -2.33
C GLU A 216 4.96 -18.04 -3.31
N TYR A 217 4.29 -16.98 -2.82
CA TYR A 217 3.38 -16.19 -3.66
C TYR A 217 3.40 -14.70 -3.31
N MET A 218 3.21 -13.88 -4.33
CA MET A 218 3.13 -12.42 -4.21
C MET A 218 1.89 -11.88 -4.91
N ILE A 219 1.17 -10.99 -4.25
CA ILE A 219 0.05 -10.25 -4.83
C ILE A 219 0.42 -8.76 -4.82
N GLU A 220 0.66 -8.21 -6.00
CA GLU A 220 0.89 -6.79 -6.17
C GLU A 220 -0.46 -6.09 -6.41
N CYS A 221 -0.72 -4.95 -5.76
CA CYS A 221 -2.05 -4.37 -5.75
C CYS A 221 -2.11 -2.84 -5.88
N SER A 222 -1.12 -2.23 -6.53
CA SER A 222 -1.23 -0.86 -7.02
C SER A 222 -2.35 -0.72 -8.06
N GLU A 223 -2.60 0.50 -8.53
CA GLU A 223 -3.65 0.75 -9.53
C GLU A 223 -3.14 0.58 -10.98
N GLU A 224 -1.82 0.43 -11.17
CA GLU A 224 -1.18 0.53 -12.48
C GLU A 224 -1.28 -0.76 -13.30
N ALA A 225 -1.66 -0.66 -14.57
CA ALA A 225 -1.87 -1.84 -15.43
C ALA A 225 -0.81 -1.89 -16.54
N ILE A 226 0.25 -2.67 -16.32
CA ILE A 226 1.37 -2.75 -17.26
C ILE A 226 1.13 -3.75 -18.39
N GLY A 227 1.56 -3.40 -19.60
CA GLY A 227 1.44 -4.26 -20.78
C GLY A 227 1.65 -3.50 -22.08
N ASP A 228 1.78 -4.22 -23.19
CA ASP A 228 1.93 -3.65 -24.52
C ASP A 228 0.55 -3.31 -25.14
N MET A 229 0.53 -2.85 -26.40
CA MET A 229 -0.69 -2.55 -27.13
C MET A 229 -1.62 -3.75 -27.36
N ASN A 230 -1.08 -4.97 -27.32
CA ASN A 230 -1.82 -6.21 -27.56
C ASN A 230 -2.37 -6.83 -26.27
N GLN A 231 -1.68 -6.64 -25.13
CA GLN A 231 -1.95 -7.29 -23.85
C GLN A 231 -1.84 -6.29 -22.68
N ARG A 232 -2.74 -5.29 -22.66
CA ARG A 232 -2.83 -4.32 -21.55
C ARG A 232 -3.14 -5.03 -20.23
N GLY A 233 -2.34 -4.76 -19.20
CA GLY A 233 -2.45 -5.43 -17.90
C GLY A 233 -1.98 -6.89 -17.90
N GLY A 234 -1.33 -7.36 -18.97
CA GLY A 234 -0.75 -8.70 -19.04
C GLY A 234 0.67 -8.80 -18.48
N GLY A 235 1.33 -7.67 -18.21
CA GLY A 235 2.60 -7.66 -17.49
C GLY A 235 2.40 -7.98 -16.00
N ASN A 236 3.48 -8.38 -15.33
CA ASN A 236 3.42 -8.87 -13.95
C ASN A 236 4.38 -8.08 -13.06
N ILE A 237 3.84 -7.06 -12.37
CA ILE A 237 4.60 -6.21 -11.44
C ILE A 237 5.04 -7.04 -10.23
N ALA A 238 4.21 -7.97 -9.75
CA ALA A 238 4.55 -8.84 -8.63
C ALA A 238 5.93 -9.52 -8.82
N LYS A 239 6.12 -10.19 -9.96
CA LYS A 239 7.39 -10.82 -10.32
C LYS A 239 8.49 -9.82 -10.61
N ALA A 240 8.17 -8.74 -11.33
CA ALA A 240 9.16 -7.73 -11.68
C ALA A 240 9.79 -7.11 -10.42
N CYS A 241 8.99 -6.84 -9.38
CA CYS A 241 9.50 -6.33 -8.10
C CYS A 241 10.21 -7.43 -7.30
N GLY A 242 9.64 -8.64 -7.23
CA GLY A 242 10.24 -9.77 -6.52
C GLY A 242 11.67 -10.08 -6.99
N GLU A 243 11.91 -10.05 -8.30
CA GLU A 243 13.25 -10.22 -8.90
C GLU A 243 14.26 -9.22 -8.33
N ILE A 244 13.92 -7.93 -8.32
CA ILE A 244 14.84 -6.88 -7.88
C ILE A 244 15.02 -6.88 -6.36
N ALA A 245 13.95 -7.16 -5.61
CA ALA A 245 13.98 -7.31 -4.16
C ALA A 245 14.71 -8.59 -3.70
N GLY A 246 15.03 -9.51 -4.61
CA GLY A 246 15.77 -10.75 -4.32
C GLY A 246 14.89 -11.87 -3.75
N ILE A 247 13.57 -11.81 -3.95
CA ILE A 247 12.61 -12.86 -3.59
C ILE A 247 12.72 -13.99 -4.62
N LYS A 248 13.07 -15.19 -4.16
CA LYS A 248 13.46 -16.30 -5.04
C LYS A 248 12.40 -17.39 -5.13
N GLY A 249 11.68 -17.65 -4.05
CA GLY A 249 10.70 -18.75 -3.98
C GLY A 249 9.37 -18.44 -4.66
N ALA A 250 9.09 -17.17 -4.95
CA ALA A 250 7.74 -16.73 -5.25
C ALA A 250 7.40 -16.75 -6.74
N THR A 251 6.16 -17.17 -7.04
CA THR A 251 5.44 -16.65 -8.21
C THR A 251 4.51 -15.52 -7.77
N GLY A 252 3.75 -14.91 -8.68
CA GLY A 252 2.84 -13.83 -8.28
C GLY A 252 1.89 -13.35 -9.36
N ILE A 253 0.99 -12.48 -8.95
CA ILE A 253 -0.05 -11.86 -9.78
C ILE A 253 -0.29 -10.42 -9.36
N ASP A 254 -0.84 -9.63 -10.28
CA ASP A 254 -1.29 -8.28 -10.02
C ASP A 254 -2.82 -8.30 -9.81
N MET A 255 -3.29 -7.68 -8.73
CA MET A 255 -4.70 -7.61 -8.36
C MET A 255 -5.17 -6.16 -8.31
N ARG A 256 -6.11 -5.81 -9.20
CA ARG A 256 -6.60 -4.44 -9.38
C ARG A 256 -8.02 -4.28 -8.85
N GLY A 257 -8.25 -3.19 -8.13
CA GLY A 257 -9.55 -2.83 -7.57
C GLY A 257 -9.63 -1.38 -7.09
N PHE A 258 -8.86 -0.46 -7.71
CA PHE A 258 -8.63 0.89 -7.19
C PHE A 258 -8.24 0.85 -5.70
N CYS A 259 -8.76 1.76 -4.88
CA CYS A 259 -8.53 1.76 -3.44
C CYS A 259 -9.14 0.54 -2.70
N ALA A 260 -9.89 -0.35 -3.33
CA ALA A 260 -10.26 -1.64 -2.73
C ALA A 260 -9.21 -2.74 -2.97
N GLY A 261 -8.28 -2.54 -3.92
CA GLY A 261 -7.27 -3.51 -4.33
C GLY A 261 -6.48 -4.13 -3.18
N PRO A 262 -5.98 -3.35 -2.21
CA PRO A 262 -5.25 -3.90 -1.06
C PRO A 262 -6.08 -4.81 -0.17
N SER A 263 -7.31 -4.43 0.19
CA SER A 263 -8.19 -5.28 0.99
C SER A 263 -8.61 -6.56 0.25
N HIS A 264 -8.85 -6.48 -1.07
CA HIS A 264 -9.04 -7.67 -1.90
C HIS A 264 -7.82 -8.59 -1.87
N SER A 265 -6.63 -8.02 -1.94
CA SER A 265 -5.37 -8.76 -1.99
C SER A 265 -5.07 -9.46 -0.65
N ILE A 266 -5.33 -8.79 0.47
CA ILE A 266 -5.22 -9.39 1.82
C ILE A 266 -6.20 -10.56 1.97
N VAL A 267 -7.46 -10.39 1.57
CA VAL A 267 -8.47 -11.45 1.63
C VAL A 267 -8.07 -12.65 0.76
N ASN A 268 -7.57 -12.40 -0.45
CA ASN A 268 -7.14 -13.48 -1.36
C ASN A 268 -5.88 -14.19 -0.85
N ALA A 269 -4.90 -13.46 -0.34
CA ALA A 269 -3.71 -14.04 0.28
C ALA A 269 -4.09 -14.91 1.49
N ALA A 270 -4.98 -14.43 2.36
CA ALA A 270 -5.50 -15.21 3.48
C ALA A 270 -6.24 -16.47 2.99
N ALA A 271 -7.06 -16.37 1.95
CA ALA A 271 -7.74 -17.53 1.38
C ALA A 271 -6.76 -18.58 0.84
N LEU A 272 -5.70 -18.16 0.14
CA LEU A 272 -4.65 -19.04 -0.38
C LEU A 272 -3.89 -19.76 0.75
N VAL A 273 -3.56 -19.03 1.81
CA VAL A 273 -2.90 -19.61 3.00
C VAL A 273 -3.83 -20.59 3.71
N LYS A 274 -5.08 -20.19 3.96
CA LYS A 274 -6.06 -21.03 4.64
C LYS A 274 -6.37 -22.32 3.85
N ALA A 275 -6.30 -22.27 2.52
CA ALA A 275 -6.49 -23.43 1.66
C ALA A 275 -5.26 -24.36 1.62
N GLY A 276 -4.13 -23.97 2.22
CA GLY A 276 -2.87 -24.74 2.19
C GLY A 276 -2.18 -24.72 0.83
N VAL A 277 -2.52 -23.75 -0.04
CA VAL A 277 -1.85 -23.59 -1.35
C VAL A 277 -0.45 -23.03 -1.16
N TYR A 278 -0.30 -22.06 -0.24
CA TYR A 278 0.96 -21.43 0.10
C TYR A 278 1.03 -21.19 1.61
N LYS A 279 2.23 -21.14 2.17
CA LYS A 279 2.49 -20.87 3.59
C LYS A 279 2.78 -19.42 3.85
N ASN A 280 3.50 -18.75 2.95
CA ASN A 280 3.85 -17.35 3.04
C ASN A 280 3.48 -16.62 1.75
N VAL A 281 2.63 -15.62 1.89
CA VAL A 281 2.17 -14.76 0.80
C VAL A 281 2.47 -13.31 1.15
N ILE A 282 3.09 -12.57 0.24
CA ILE A 282 3.31 -11.13 0.40
C ILE A 282 2.28 -10.36 -0.42
N VAL A 283 1.58 -9.43 0.23
CA VAL A 283 0.73 -8.43 -0.44
C VAL A 283 1.45 -7.10 -0.43
N PHE A 284 1.62 -6.45 -1.57
CA PHE A 284 2.39 -5.20 -1.64
C PHE A 284 1.94 -4.27 -2.76
N ALA A 285 2.34 -3.01 -2.71
CA ALA A 285 2.11 -2.04 -3.77
C ALA A 285 3.15 -0.92 -3.74
N GLY A 286 3.38 -0.30 -4.90
CA GLY A 286 4.16 0.92 -5.06
C GLY A 286 3.31 2.09 -5.60
N GLY A 287 3.86 3.29 -5.54
CA GLY A 287 3.17 4.53 -5.91
C GLY A 287 3.29 4.88 -7.39
N SER A 288 2.29 5.58 -7.91
CA SER A 288 2.22 6.03 -9.30
C SER A 288 2.41 7.54 -9.42
N THR A 289 3.11 7.96 -10.47
CA THR A 289 3.37 9.37 -10.74
C THR A 289 2.11 10.15 -11.08
N ALA A 290 1.08 9.50 -11.64
CA ALA A 290 -0.17 10.15 -12.01
C ALA A 290 -0.88 10.83 -10.82
N LYS A 291 -0.62 10.38 -9.60
CA LYS A 291 -1.23 10.94 -8.37
C LYS A 291 -0.39 12.05 -7.73
N LEU A 292 0.84 12.28 -8.19
CA LEU A 292 1.65 13.39 -7.72
C LEU A 292 0.99 14.72 -8.10
N GLY A 293 0.92 15.64 -7.14
CA GLY A 293 0.34 16.96 -7.33
C GLY A 293 -1.13 16.96 -7.77
N MET A 294 -1.89 15.89 -7.51
CA MET A 294 -3.26 15.72 -8.01
C MET A 294 -4.15 16.93 -7.67
N ASN A 295 -4.12 17.42 -6.42
CA ASN A 295 -4.85 18.60 -5.96
C ASN A 295 -3.97 19.87 -5.92
N GLY A 296 -2.81 19.86 -6.60
CA GLY A 296 -1.84 20.94 -6.55
C GLY A 296 -2.40 22.31 -6.95
N ARG A 297 -3.38 22.37 -7.88
CA ARG A 297 -4.05 23.63 -8.25
C ARG A 297 -4.74 24.29 -7.06
N ASP A 298 -5.47 23.50 -6.27
CA ASP A 298 -6.20 24.01 -5.11
C ASP A 298 -5.25 24.40 -3.97
N HIS A 299 -4.15 23.66 -3.79
CA HIS A 299 -3.08 24.02 -2.86
C HIS A 299 -2.43 25.36 -3.21
N VAL A 300 -1.92 25.51 -4.44
CA VAL A 300 -1.27 26.75 -4.90
C VAL A 300 -2.22 27.95 -4.82
N LYS A 301 -3.46 27.79 -5.29
CA LYS A 301 -4.49 28.85 -5.23
C LYS A 301 -4.76 29.33 -3.80
N LYS A 302 -4.58 28.46 -2.80
CA LYS A 302 -4.79 28.76 -1.37
C LYS A 302 -3.50 29.17 -0.64
N GLY A 303 -2.37 29.27 -1.33
CA GLY A 303 -1.10 29.62 -0.71
C GLY A 303 -0.45 28.46 0.07
N LEU A 304 -0.88 27.21 -0.18
CA LEU A 304 -0.45 26.04 0.58
C LEU A 304 0.68 25.29 -0.12
N PRO A 305 1.55 24.57 0.60
CA PRO A 305 2.47 23.63 -0.01
C PRO A 305 1.73 22.57 -0.85
N VAL A 306 2.35 22.08 -1.92
CA VAL A 306 1.87 20.91 -2.66
C VAL A 306 2.24 19.66 -1.85
N LEU A 307 1.28 19.12 -1.13
CA LEU A 307 1.48 18.01 -0.20
C LEU A 307 1.44 16.62 -0.86
N GLU A 308 0.99 16.53 -2.12
CA GLU A 308 1.01 15.32 -2.95
C GLU A 308 2.37 15.11 -3.66
N ASP A 309 3.45 15.26 -2.93
CA ASP A 309 4.83 15.17 -3.44
C ASP A 309 5.51 13.84 -3.04
N CYS A 310 4.71 12.84 -2.63
CA CYS A 310 5.19 11.55 -2.18
C CYS A 310 4.54 10.39 -2.95
N LEU A 311 5.37 9.47 -3.46
CA LEU A 311 4.92 8.13 -3.86
C LEU A 311 4.91 7.24 -2.62
N GLY A 312 3.79 6.58 -2.34
CA GLY A 312 3.64 5.70 -1.18
C GLY A 312 3.75 4.24 -1.60
N GLY A 313 4.34 3.42 -0.73
CA GLY A 313 4.42 1.98 -0.93
C GLY A 313 4.22 1.24 0.39
N PHE A 314 3.73 0.01 0.30
CA PHE A 314 3.60 -0.87 1.44
C PHE A 314 3.85 -2.32 1.05
N ALA A 315 4.18 -3.16 2.04
CA ALA A 315 4.24 -4.61 1.89
C ALA A 315 3.81 -5.28 3.19
N ILE A 316 3.05 -6.38 3.10
CA ILE A 316 2.47 -7.11 4.23
C ILE A 316 2.76 -8.60 4.05
N LEU A 317 3.31 -9.24 5.09
CA LEU A 317 3.56 -10.68 5.13
C LEU A 317 2.37 -11.40 5.79
N ILE A 318 1.71 -12.27 5.03
CA ILE A 318 0.61 -13.13 5.49
C ILE A 318 1.11 -14.57 5.52
N SER A 319 0.88 -15.26 6.63
CA SER A 319 1.40 -16.61 6.86
C SER A 319 0.39 -17.54 7.52
N GLU A 320 0.72 -18.84 7.57
CA GLU A 320 0.06 -19.81 8.43
C GLU A 320 0.01 -19.34 9.88
N ASN A 321 -1.04 -19.75 10.59
CA ASN A 321 -1.26 -19.41 11.98
C ASN A 321 -0.11 -19.91 12.87
N ASP A 322 0.55 -18.97 13.56
CA ASP A 322 1.63 -19.26 14.50
C ASP A 322 1.18 -19.21 15.97
N GLY A 323 -0.12 -18.99 16.23
CA GLY A 323 -0.69 -18.86 17.56
C GLY A 323 -0.35 -17.54 18.26
N VAL A 324 0.31 -16.60 17.59
CA VAL A 324 0.82 -15.37 18.19
C VAL A 324 0.35 -14.14 17.40
N SER A 325 0.66 -14.09 16.12
CA SER A 325 0.37 -12.95 15.25
C SER A 325 -1.13 -12.77 15.03
N PRO A 326 -1.62 -11.52 14.82
CA PRO A 326 -3.03 -11.25 14.60
C PRO A 326 -3.63 -12.07 13.47
N VAL A 327 -4.80 -12.66 13.71
CA VAL A 327 -5.51 -13.50 12.75
C VAL A 327 -6.38 -12.68 11.81
N ILE A 328 -6.43 -13.10 10.56
CA ILE A 328 -7.33 -12.59 9.53
C ILE A 328 -8.61 -13.43 9.59
N ARG A 329 -9.71 -12.87 10.10
CA ARG A 329 -11.00 -13.55 10.26
C ARG A 329 -11.69 -13.75 8.92
N THR A 330 -11.23 -14.74 8.15
CA THR A 330 -11.78 -15.09 6.81
C THR A 330 -13.26 -15.50 6.81
N ASP A 331 -13.87 -15.64 7.99
CA ASP A 331 -15.31 -15.82 8.21
C ASP A 331 -16.07 -14.48 8.41
N VAL A 332 -15.37 -13.39 8.71
CA VAL A 332 -15.90 -12.03 8.89
C VAL A 332 -15.44 -11.14 7.72
N ILE A 333 -15.97 -11.42 6.52
CA ILE A 333 -15.65 -10.68 5.29
C ILE A 333 -16.91 -9.97 4.77
N GLY A 334 -16.88 -8.64 4.72
CA GLY A 334 -17.92 -7.86 4.05
C GLY A 334 -17.68 -7.78 2.56
N ARG A 335 -18.74 -7.86 1.76
CA ARG A 335 -18.64 -7.89 0.29
C ARG A 335 -19.71 -7.01 -0.33
N HIS A 336 -19.28 -5.99 -1.07
CA HIS A 336 -20.19 -5.18 -1.86
C HIS A 336 -20.52 -5.88 -3.19
N SER A 337 -21.58 -6.67 -3.19
CA SER A 337 -22.01 -7.38 -4.41
C SER A 337 -22.59 -6.43 -5.46
N ILE A 338 -22.62 -6.88 -6.72
CA ILE A 338 -23.20 -6.17 -7.87
C ILE A 338 -24.64 -5.65 -7.60
N SER A 339 -25.41 -6.32 -6.74
CA SER A 339 -26.82 -5.99 -6.46
C SER A 339 -27.04 -4.99 -5.33
N HIS A 340 -26.01 -4.60 -4.56
CA HIS A 340 -26.19 -3.71 -3.39
C HIS A 340 -26.50 -2.25 -3.77
N GLY A 341 -26.26 -1.87 -5.03
CA GLY A 341 -26.42 -0.48 -5.48
C GLY A 341 -25.21 0.38 -5.11
N ALA A 342 -25.37 1.70 -5.12
CA ALA A 342 -24.27 2.66 -4.90
C ALA A 342 -24.54 3.63 -3.74
N ALA A 343 -25.64 3.45 -3.00
CA ALA A 343 -25.98 4.32 -1.88
C ALA A 343 -24.96 4.11 -0.74
N PRO A 344 -24.36 5.17 -0.15
CA PRO A 344 -23.34 5.04 0.89
C PRO A 344 -23.76 4.15 2.06
N GLN A 345 -25.04 4.20 2.43
CA GLN A 345 -25.59 3.35 3.47
C GLN A 345 -25.60 1.86 3.09
N ALA A 346 -26.04 1.50 1.89
CA ALA A 346 -26.08 0.11 1.44
C ALA A 346 -24.66 -0.49 1.35
N VAL A 347 -23.69 0.34 0.95
CA VAL A 347 -22.28 -0.04 0.94
C VAL A 347 -21.80 -0.36 2.36
N LEU A 348 -22.08 0.50 3.34
CA LEU A 348 -21.65 0.24 4.73
C LEU A 348 -22.43 -0.88 5.42
N GLU A 349 -23.69 -1.12 5.05
CA GLU A 349 -24.44 -2.29 5.50
C GLU A 349 -23.71 -3.57 5.06
N ALA A 350 -23.41 -3.69 3.76
CA ALA A 350 -22.71 -4.84 3.18
C ALA A 350 -21.26 -5.03 3.67
N LEU A 351 -20.56 -3.91 3.94
CA LEU A 351 -19.15 -3.94 4.32
C LEU A 351 -18.93 -3.97 5.83
N VAL A 352 -19.90 -3.60 6.66
CA VAL A 352 -19.68 -3.49 8.11
C VAL A 352 -20.75 -4.23 8.88
N LEU A 353 -22.02 -3.86 8.72
CA LEU A 353 -23.08 -4.41 9.56
C LEU A 353 -23.31 -5.91 9.31
N ASP A 354 -23.47 -6.29 8.05
CA ASP A 354 -23.82 -7.65 7.65
C ASP A 354 -22.75 -8.67 8.08
N PRO A 355 -21.46 -8.52 7.72
CA PRO A 355 -20.44 -9.50 8.10
C PRO A 355 -20.24 -9.64 9.62
N LEU A 356 -20.43 -8.54 10.37
CA LEU A 356 -20.37 -8.58 11.84
C LEU A 356 -21.58 -9.33 12.41
N THR A 357 -22.80 -8.97 11.97
CA THR A 357 -24.05 -9.55 12.48
C THR A 357 -24.14 -11.05 12.18
N GLU A 358 -23.74 -11.47 10.97
CA GLU A 358 -23.68 -12.89 10.56
C GLU A 358 -22.75 -13.72 11.47
N ASN A 359 -21.76 -13.08 12.09
CA ASN A 359 -20.81 -13.68 13.02
C ASN A 359 -21.10 -13.35 14.50
N GLY A 360 -22.30 -12.83 14.80
CA GLY A 360 -22.73 -12.54 16.17
C GLY A 360 -22.03 -11.35 16.83
N LEU A 361 -21.40 -10.48 16.04
CA LEU A 361 -20.71 -9.27 16.47
C LEU A 361 -21.55 -8.02 16.19
N LYS A 362 -21.32 -6.97 16.97
CA LYS A 362 -21.85 -5.62 16.76
C LYS A 362 -20.79 -4.71 16.18
N ILE A 363 -21.22 -3.61 15.56
CA ILE A 363 -20.35 -2.51 15.13
C ILE A 363 -19.54 -1.97 16.33
N THR A 364 -20.15 -1.92 17.51
CA THR A 364 -19.50 -1.45 18.74
C THR A 364 -18.48 -2.43 19.33
N ASP A 365 -18.43 -3.67 18.85
CA ASP A 365 -17.46 -4.69 19.31
C ASP A 365 -16.13 -4.60 18.53
N VAL A 366 -16.09 -3.79 17.46
CA VAL A 366 -14.87 -3.52 16.69
C VAL A 366 -14.13 -2.36 17.33
N ASP A 367 -12.90 -2.54 17.80
CA ASP A 367 -12.18 -1.47 18.51
C ASP A 367 -11.80 -0.31 17.59
N LYS A 368 -11.36 -0.60 16.36
CA LYS A 368 -10.96 0.42 15.36
C LYS A 368 -11.42 0.06 13.96
N PHE A 369 -11.94 1.05 13.24
CA PHE A 369 -12.21 0.95 11.80
C PHE A 369 -11.12 1.66 11.02
N ALA A 370 -10.68 1.05 9.92
CA ALA A 370 -9.72 1.62 8.99
C ALA A 370 -10.33 1.61 7.58
N PRO A 371 -11.16 2.62 7.26
CA PRO A 371 -11.66 2.86 5.92
C PRO A 371 -10.59 3.64 5.14
N GLU A 372 -10.94 4.79 4.59
CA GLU A 372 -10.02 5.67 3.88
C GLU A 372 -9.28 6.59 4.86
N LEU A 373 -7.97 6.39 4.97
CA LEU A 373 -7.06 7.07 5.92
C LEU A 373 -6.26 8.21 5.26
N GLN A 374 -6.80 8.82 4.22
CA GLN A 374 -6.15 9.95 3.53
C GLN A 374 -6.04 11.15 4.49
N THR A 375 -4.87 11.82 4.50
CA THR A 375 -4.68 12.97 5.39
C THR A 375 -5.63 14.12 5.06
N PRO A 376 -6.36 14.67 6.05
CA PRO A 376 -7.25 15.81 5.83
C PRO A 376 -6.56 17.07 5.31
N ASP A 377 -5.27 17.23 5.58
CA ASP A 377 -4.47 18.35 5.04
C ASP A 377 -4.46 18.38 3.50
N LEU A 378 -4.69 17.23 2.84
CA LEU A 378 -4.82 17.12 1.39
C LEU A 378 -6.26 17.35 0.91
N THR A 379 -7.21 16.74 1.61
CA THR A 379 -8.59 16.65 1.12
C THR A 379 -9.43 17.88 1.48
N GLU A 380 -9.15 18.56 2.59
CA GLU A 380 -9.87 19.78 2.99
C GLU A 380 -9.58 20.96 2.04
N PRO A 381 -8.33 21.24 1.65
CA PRO A 381 -8.06 22.23 0.62
C PRO A 381 -8.70 21.91 -0.73
N ALA A 382 -8.82 20.64 -1.11
CA ALA A 382 -9.52 20.23 -2.33
C ALA A 382 -11.06 20.25 -2.20
N GLY A 383 -11.60 20.53 -1.01
CA GLY A 383 -13.04 20.62 -0.77
C GLY A 383 -13.74 19.28 -0.47
N ALA A 384 -12.99 18.18 -0.35
CA ALA A 384 -13.52 16.87 0.04
C ALA A 384 -13.77 16.72 1.56
N GLY A 385 -13.15 17.59 2.37
CA GLY A 385 -13.32 17.56 3.83
C GLY A 385 -12.46 16.48 4.51
N ASP A 386 -12.71 16.23 5.80
CA ASP A 386 -12.08 15.14 6.55
C ASP A 386 -12.76 13.78 6.23
N VAL A 387 -12.24 13.10 5.21
CA VAL A 387 -12.78 11.84 4.68
C VAL A 387 -12.79 10.71 5.73
N PRO A 388 -11.71 10.45 6.50
CA PRO A 388 -11.76 9.44 7.57
C PRO A 388 -12.89 9.72 8.58
N THR A 389 -12.98 10.95 9.09
CA THR A 389 -14.00 11.33 10.09
C THR A 389 -15.42 11.17 9.54
N GLN A 390 -15.66 11.49 8.27
CA GLN A 390 -16.96 11.27 7.63
C GLN A 390 -17.33 9.78 7.59
N ASN A 391 -16.38 8.90 7.29
CA ASN A 391 -16.62 7.45 7.30
C ASN A 391 -17.00 6.94 8.71
N TYR A 392 -16.28 7.36 9.76
CA TYR A 392 -16.63 6.95 11.13
C TYR A 392 -18.01 7.43 11.57
N LYS A 393 -18.40 8.65 11.17
CA LYS A 393 -19.75 9.17 11.43
C LYS A 393 -20.82 8.31 10.76
N MET A 394 -20.59 7.84 9.52
CA MET A 394 -21.54 6.99 8.82
C MET A 394 -21.64 5.59 9.45
N ILE A 395 -20.51 4.99 9.85
CA ILE A 395 -20.47 3.70 10.56
C ILE A 395 -21.21 3.81 11.91
N GLY A 396 -20.91 4.86 12.69
CA GLY A 396 -21.59 5.10 13.97
C GLY A 396 -23.10 5.38 13.80
N ALA A 397 -23.49 6.12 12.75
CA ALA A 397 -24.90 6.33 12.43
C ALA A 397 -25.61 5.01 12.07
N LEU A 398 -24.91 4.08 11.42
CA LEU A 398 -25.43 2.75 11.15
C LEU A 398 -25.61 1.94 12.44
N ALA A 399 -24.69 2.05 13.41
CA ALA A 399 -24.84 1.45 14.74
C ALA A 399 -26.05 2.00 15.49
N VAL A 400 -26.29 3.32 15.41
CA VAL A 400 -27.49 3.98 16.00
C VAL A 400 -28.77 3.46 15.38
N LYS A 401 -28.82 3.40 14.03
CA LYS A 401 -29.99 2.90 13.29
C LYS A 401 -30.35 1.46 13.71
N ASN A 402 -29.36 0.64 14.01
CA ASN A 402 -29.53 -0.76 14.42
C ASN A 402 -29.62 -0.97 15.93
N GLY A 403 -29.79 0.10 16.72
CA GLY A 403 -29.96 0.01 18.17
C GLY A 403 -28.73 -0.47 18.95
N GLN A 404 -27.54 -0.41 18.35
CA GLN A 404 -26.28 -0.80 18.97
C GLN A 404 -25.59 0.38 19.70
N LEU A 405 -25.98 1.62 19.38
CA LEU A 405 -25.41 2.85 19.93
C LEU A 405 -26.51 3.89 20.18
N ASP A 406 -26.45 4.65 21.28
CA ASP A 406 -27.31 5.83 21.45
C ASP A 406 -26.83 6.96 20.52
N ARG A 407 -27.75 7.69 19.90
CA ARG A 407 -27.42 8.82 19.01
C ARG A 407 -26.51 9.86 19.67
N LYS A 408 -26.62 10.07 20.99
CA LYS A 408 -25.80 11.02 21.75
C LYS A 408 -24.34 10.58 21.87
N GLU A 409 -24.06 9.29 21.74
CA GLU A 409 -22.71 8.72 21.82
C GLU A 409 -21.95 8.78 20.49
N LEU A 410 -22.60 9.21 19.40
CA LEU A 410 -21.97 9.28 18.08
C LEU A 410 -20.64 10.08 18.04
N PRO A 411 -20.50 11.24 18.72
CA PRO A 411 -19.21 11.94 18.78
C PRO A 411 -18.13 11.13 19.50
N ASN A 412 -18.48 10.40 20.56
CA ASN A 412 -17.55 9.54 21.27
C ASN A 412 -17.15 8.33 20.44
N PHE A 413 -18.11 7.76 19.67
CA PHE A 413 -17.83 6.66 18.75
C PHE A 413 -16.74 7.03 17.72
N VAL A 414 -16.84 8.21 17.11
CA VAL A 414 -15.83 8.69 16.15
C VAL A 414 -14.44 8.78 16.78
N LYS A 415 -14.35 9.28 18.02
CA LYS A 415 -13.08 9.41 18.75
C LYS A 415 -12.52 8.04 19.14
N GLN A 416 -13.37 7.15 19.64
CA GLN A 416 -12.96 5.86 20.18
C GLN A 416 -12.62 4.87 19.06
N HIS A 417 -13.45 4.78 18.03
CA HIS A 417 -13.34 3.76 16.98
C HIS A 417 -12.65 4.25 15.69
N GLY A 418 -12.35 5.55 15.60
CA GLY A 418 -11.66 6.15 14.46
C GLY A 418 -10.17 6.40 14.69
N TYR A 419 -9.48 6.65 13.58
CA TYR A 419 -8.13 7.20 13.51
C TYR A 419 -8.08 8.44 12.62
N PRO A 420 -7.22 9.45 12.92
CA PRO A 420 -6.95 10.49 11.95
C PRO A 420 -6.39 9.87 10.67
N GLY A 421 -6.71 10.47 9.51
CA GLY A 421 -6.03 10.11 8.27
C GLY A 421 -4.61 10.66 8.26
N TYR A 422 -3.67 9.89 7.74
CA TYR A 422 -2.25 10.26 7.64
C TYR A 422 -1.57 9.77 6.37
N ALA A 423 -2.31 9.07 5.49
CA ALA A 423 -1.77 8.54 4.26
C ALA A 423 -1.73 9.60 3.15
N PRO A 424 -0.72 9.57 2.26
CA PRO A 424 -0.67 10.42 1.08
C PRO A 424 -1.70 9.99 0.03
N THR A 425 -2.02 10.89 -0.91
CA THR A 425 -2.92 10.58 -2.05
C THR A 425 -2.22 9.67 -3.06
N GLN A 426 -2.33 8.37 -2.88
CA GLN A 426 -1.80 7.36 -3.80
C GLN A 426 -2.83 6.24 -4.02
N GLY A 427 -4.08 6.60 -4.32
CA GLY A 427 -5.18 5.70 -4.69
C GLY A 427 -5.39 4.52 -3.72
N HIS A 428 -4.65 3.43 -3.95
CA HIS A 428 -4.55 2.25 -3.10
C HIS A 428 -3.92 2.50 -1.72
N ILE A 429 -3.05 3.49 -1.51
CA ILE A 429 -2.36 3.67 -0.21
C ILE A 429 -3.31 4.09 0.94
N PRO A 430 -4.25 5.04 0.77
CA PRO A 430 -5.20 5.37 1.84
C PRO A 430 -6.17 4.26 2.25
N SER A 431 -6.17 3.08 1.63
CA SER A 431 -7.20 2.02 1.75
C SER A 431 -7.24 1.24 3.08
N GLY A 432 -6.99 1.90 4.21
CA GLY A 432 -6.99 1.27 5.53
C GLY A 432 -5.70 0.48 5.82
N VAL A 433 -5.02 -0.03 4.80
CA VAL A 433 -3.71 -0.70 4.92
C VAL A 433 -2.62 0.06 5.68
N PRO A 434 -2.58 1.40 5.75
CA PRO A 434 -1.60 2.10 6.59
C PRO A 434 -1.70 1.72 8.08
N ILE A 435 -2.87 1.28 8.55
CA ILE A 435 -3.03 0.88 9.95
C ILE A 435 -2.40 -0.46 10.26
N VAL A 436 -2.14 -1.34 9.28
CA VAL A 436 -1.83 -2.76 9.55
C VAL A 436 -0.62 -2.92 10.46
N GLY A 437 0.49 -2.22 10.20
CA GLY A 437 1.68 -2.26 11.07
C GLY A 437 1.38 -1.79 12.49
N HIS A 438 0.72 -0.64 12.64
CA HIS A 438 0.26 -0.16 13.95
C HIS A 438 -0.69 -1.16 14.61
N GLY A 439 -1.64 -1.72 13.87
CA GLY A 439 -2.63 -2.69 14.35
C GLY A 439 -1.99 -3.97 14.87
N ILE A 440 -0.94 -4.48 14.21
CA ILE A 440 -0.13 -5.60 14.72
C ILE A 440 0.45 -5.23 16.09
N GLU A 441 1.12 -4.09 16.22
CA GLU A 441 1.74 -3.68 17.49
C GLU A 441 0.73 -3.47 18.61
N HIS A 442 -0.41 -2.86 18.29
CA HIS A 442 -1.45 -2.58 19.26
C HIS A 442 -2.10 -3.88 19.74
N ILE A 443 -2.32 -4.86 18.86
CA ILE A 443 -2.81 -6.19 19.26
C ILE A 443 -1.76 -6.93 20.09
N MET A 444 -0.50 -6.94 19.64
CA MET A 444 0.60 -7.63 20.31
C MET A 444 0.92 -7.05 21.69
N SER A 445 0.72 -5.74 21.89
CA SER A 445 0.86 -5.06 23.18
C SER A 445 -0.41 -5.10 24.04
N GLY A 446 -1.52 -5.64 23.52
CA GLY A 446 -2.81 -5.72 24.22
C GLY A 446 -3.59 -4.40 24.30
N LYS A 447 -3.21 -3.38 23.51
CA LYS A 447 -3.95 -2.11 23.38
C LYS A 447 -5.23 -2.24 22.55
N LEU A 448 -5.24 -3.16 21.58
CA LEU A 448 -6.40 -3.47 20.74
C LEU A 448 -6.67 -4.97 20.78
N ASN A 449 -7.95 -5.35 20.66
CA ASN A 449 -8.36 -6.73 20.42
C ASN A 449 -8.57 -6.98 18.93
N ASN A 450 -9.08 -6.00 18.19
CA ASN A 450 -9.34 -6.15 16.78
C ASN A 450 -9.33 -4.80 16.04
N PHE A 451 -9.29 -4.87 14.71
CA PHE A 451 -9.59 -3.74 13.84
C PHE A 451 -10.16 -4.24 12.52
N MET A 452 -10.97 -3.42 11.87
CA MET A 452 -11.62 -3.77 10.61
C MET A 452 -11.08 -2.93 9.46
N LEU A 453 -10.47 -3.59 8.47
CA LEU A 453 -10.03 -2.96 7.22
C LEU A 453 -11.22 -2.85 6.26
N ILE A 454 -11.41 -1.68 5.63
CA ILE A 454 -12.51 -1.45 4.69
C ILE A 454 -11.95 -0.79 3.43
N GLY A 455 -11.83 -1.57 2.36
CA GLY A 455 -11.46 -1.07 1.04
C GLY A 455 -12.70 -0.67 0.23
N LYS A 456 -12.64 0.47 -0.46
CA LYS A 456 -13.70 0.94 -1.37
C LYS A 456 -13.07 1.48 -2.65
N GLY A 457 -13.61 1.11 -3.81
CA GLY A 457 -13.06 1.44 -5.12
C GLY A 457 -14.06 2.17 -6.02
N SER A 458 -13.62 3.26 -6.64
CA SER A 458 -14.43 4.05 -7.58
C SER A 458 -14.29 3.52 -9.02
N LEU A 459 -14.95 2.39 -9.33
CA LEU A 459 -14.81 1.72 -10.64
C LEU A 459 -15.27 2.57 -11.83
N PHE A 460 -16.15 3.55 -11.60
CA PHE A 460 -16.69 4.41 -12.65
C PHE A 460 -15.65 5.26 -13.38
N LEU A 461 -14.47 5.46 -12.80
CA LEU A 461 -13.37 6.15 -13.45
C LEU A 461 -12.86 5.40 -14.70
N GLY A 462 -12.93 4.08 -14.68
CA GLY A 462 -12.60 3.25 -15.84
C GLY A 462 -13.64 3.31 -16.97
N ARG A 463 -14.79 3.97 -16.75
CA ARG A 463 -15.91 4.09 -17.70
C ARG A 463 -16.48 2.76 -18.22
N MET A 464 -16.30 1.68 -17.46
CA MET A 464 -16.84 0.35 -17.78
C MET A 464 -18.10 0.00 -16.99
N THR A 465 -18.33 0.65 -15.85
CA THR A 465 -19.48 0.43 -14.96
C THR A 465 -19.72 1.69 -14.13
N ASN A 466 -20.94 1.91 -13.62
CA ASN A 466 -21.22 2.97 -12.64
C ASN A 466 -21.22 2.46 -11.19
N LEU A 467 -20.86 1.19 -10.99
CA LEU A 467 -20.82 0.56 -9.67
C LEU A 467 -19.61 1.04 -8.87
N PHE A 468 -19.73 0.93 -7.55
CA PHE A 468 -18.60 0.98 -6.62
C PHE A 468 -18.17 -0.45 -6.29
N ASP A 469 -16.88 -0.60 -6.01
CA ASP A 469 -16.35 -1.81 -5.41
C ASP A 469 -16.17 -1.64 -3.91
N GLY A 470 -16.16 -2.74 -3.18
CA GLY A 470 -15.95 -2.73 -1.75
C GLY A 470 -15.78 -4.11 -1.16
N ILE A 471 -14.81 -4.20 -0.24
CA ILE A 471 -14.57 -5.40 0.56
C ILE A 471 -14.02 -4.99 1.93
N SER A 472 -14.32 -5.78 2.95
CA SER A 472 -13.79 -5.56 4.29
C SER A 472 -13.40 -6.87 4.94
N ILE A 473 -12.52 -6.76 5.95
CA ILE A 473 -12.02 -7.91 6.68
C ILE A 473 -11.72 -7.50 8.13
N LEU A 474 -12.14 -8.33 9.08
CA LEU A 474 -11.78 -8.17 10.49
C LEU A 474 -10.41 -8.84 10.75
N VAL A 475 -9.51 -8.10 11.40
CA VAL A 475 -8.26 -8.62 11.94
C VAL A 475 -8.38 -8.62 13.46
N GLU A 476 -8.03 -9.72 14.10
CA GLU A 476 -8.27 -9.93 15.52
C GLU A 476 -7.05 -10.53 16.21
N LYS A 477 -6.96 -10.32 17.52
CA LYS A 477 -6.01 -10.97 18.39
C LYS A 477 -6.07 -12.49 18.25
N ASN A 478 -4.90 -13.10 18.13
CA ASN A 478 -4.80 -14.55 18.08
C ASN A 478 -5.25 -15.17 19.42
N SER A 479 -6.01 -16.26 19.36
CA SER A 479 -6.45 -17.02 20.53
C SER A 479 -5.39 -17.97 21.07
N GLY A 480 -4.26 -18.13 20.37
CA GLY A 480 -3.23 -19.12 20.70
C GLY A 480 -3.53 -20.53 20.18
N ILE A 481 -4.65 -20.71 19.48
CA ILE A 481 -5.06 -22.01 18.93
C ILE A 481 -4.43 -22.16 17.54
N VAL A 482 -3.49 -23.08 17.43
CA VAL A 482 -2.95 -23.56 16.15
C VAL A 482 -3.63 -24.89 15.86
N ASP A 483 -4.36 -25.00 14.75
CA ASP A 483 -4.95 -26.30 14.36
C ASP A 483 -3.79 -27.23 13.98
N ASP A 484 -3.59 -28.29 14.77
CA ASP A 484 -2.55 -29.31 14.58
C ASP A 484 -3.02 -30.33 13.51
N THR A 485 -3.34 -29.86 12.31
CA THR A 485 -4.01 -30.68 11.28
C THR A 485 -3.10 -31.56 10.43
N ASN A 486 -1.84 -31.77 10.82
CA ASN A 486 -0.95 -32.72 10.14
C ASN A 486 -0.37 -33.84 11.01
N THR A 487 -0.89 -34.03 12.22
CA THR A 487 -0.51 -35.19 13.03
C THR A 487 -1.73 -35.79 13.70
N VAL A 488 -2.34 -36.79 13.05
CA VAL A 488 -3.06 -37.82 13.80
C VAL A 488 -2.06 -38.31 14.85
N SER A 489 -2.36 -38.08 16.12
CA SER A 489 -1.40 -38.36 17.19
C SER A 489 -1.06 -39.87 17.17
N LYS A 490 0.16 -40.24 17.55
CA LYS A 490 0.52 -41.68 17.69
C LYS A 490 -0.46 -42.42 18.60
N GLU A 491 -1.12 -41.71 19.52
CA GLU A 491 -2.14 -42.25 20.42
C GLU A 491 -3.47 -42.51 19.72
N GLU A 492 -3.92 -41.62 18.83
CA GLU A 492 -5.10 -41.86 17.97
C GLU A 492 -4.86 -42.99 16.96
N ILE A 493 -3.66 -43.07 16.36
CA ILE A 493 -3.32 -44.21 15.48
C ILE A 493 -3.34 -45.52 16.29
N LYS A 494 -2.78 -45.51 17.51
CA LYS A 494 -2.82 -46.68 18.40
C LYS A 494 -4.24 -47.03 18.82
N SER A 495 -5.10 -46.05 19.09
CA SER A 495 -6.49 -46.32 19.48
C SER A 495 -7.26 -46.94 18.31
N MET A 496 -7.13 -46.41 17.09
CA MET A 496 -7.73 -46.94 15.88
C MET A 496 -7.25 -48.36 15.58
N ILE A 497 -5.94 -48.62 15.67
CA ILE A 497 -5.37 -49.96 15.49
C ILE A 497 -5.90 -50.92 16.57
N ALA A 498 -5.94 -50.51 17.83
CA ALA A 498 -6.44 -51.35 18.93
C ALA A 498 -7.93 -51.68 18.80
N GLU A 499 -8.73 -50.73 18.28
CA GLU A 499 -10.16 -50.92 18.04
C GLU A 499 -10.39 -51.93 16.90
N GLU A 500 -9.62 -51.85 15.82
CA GLU A 500 -9.68 -52.82 14.73
C GLU A 500 -9.16 -54.22 15.14
N PHE A 501 -8.11 -54.31 15.96
CA PHE A 501 -7.68 -55.60 16.53
C PHE A 501 -8.75 -56.22 17.45
N LYS A 502 -9.49 -55.40 18.22
CA LYS A 502 -10.61 -55.89 19.02
C LYS A 502 -11.75 -56.43 18.17
N LYS A 503 -12.11 -55.74 17.09
CA LYS A 503 -13.13 -56.20 16.14
C LYS A 503 -12.71 -57.49 15.44
N PHE A 504 -11.46 -57.57 15.00
CA PHE A 504 -10.90 -58.77 14.38
C PHE A 504 -10.88 -59.97 15.34
N ALA A 505 -10.44 -59.76 16.58
CA ALA A 505 -10.45 -60.80 17.60
C ALA A 505 -11.88 -61.27 17.96
N ALA A 506 -12.86 -60.36 18.00
CA ALA A 506 -14.26 -60.71 18.22
C ALA A 506 -14.82 -61.57 17.08
N GLN A 507 -14.49 -61.25 15.82
CA GLN A 507 -14.90 -62.06 14.66
C GLN A 507 -14.27 -63.46 14.67
N MET A 508 -13.01 -63.61 15.12
CA MET A 508 -12.36 -64.92 15.24
C MET A 508 -12.90 -65.78 16.40
N MET A 509 -13.66 -65.22 17.33
CA MET A 509 -14.31 -65.97 18.42
C MET A 509 -15.76 -66.36 18.09
N GLU A 510 -16.29 -65.87 16.96
CA GLU A 510 -17.62 -66.22 16.44
C GLU A 510 -17.58 -67.31 15.34
N GLU A 511 -16.38 -67.78 14.96
CA GLU A 511 -16.14 -69.08 14.28
C GLU A 511 -15.78 -70.17 15.30
#